data_AF-A0A345YQP3-F1
#
_entry.id   AF-A0A345YQP3-F1
#
_cell.length_a   1.000
_cell.length_b   1.000
_cell.length_c   1.000
_cell.angle_alpha   90.00
_cell.angle_beta   90.00
_cell.angle_gamma   90.00
#
_symmetry.space_group_name_H-M   'P 1'
#
loop_
_entity.id
_entity.type
_entity.pdbx_description
1 polymer ?
#
loop_
_entity_poly.entity_id
_entity_poly.type
_entity_poly.pdbx_seq_one_letter_code
_entity_poly.pdbx_strand_id
1 'polypeptide(L)'
;MPSTAHRARRPLGVVLIGPALMVLVPLGTFAVGVSTSSRSAAPFVAIAVLHLLMLTAAAWLTVRALRETERWRPVDLAGPMSLAIGAGASLFLTSALARAIGIQGTAVPRLRNGIPEPADFPFVAAVGLACAVLLGAALSAVVPPMREVLVLLRRCLARWRSGQEAAASEGDARSAAGTEARSPDHDSDLAPAPVRYATSERDGILARLLSPLTRVLIVLAGLTSLGCLVVFSLTAQDPRTAELLTIGVTLLPALPMVWAVLESLWRLDESLGTIMAALWRTMTGPFVIAPLLVAPMLLVGALPPVRQGFSAQHMATIGDGGLVAADASVFSFLGAGAAIALAAGVGGGLAVSVAVVIPVVALLRPLQMVAENEMSMDIVHRRRNVAAVRAMAATIVMIFVFSTLMALYQNGQAPGWAALLSLLVLAGLVVAVFFLQRVDHEARARSGTSARVGNPADPRPPRLRPGGDDDGPSDHR
;
A
#
# COMPACT_ATOMS: atom_id res chain seq x y z
N MET A 1 37.67 21.16 -24.52
CA MET A 1 38.19 20.80 -23.19
C MET A 1 37.14 19.96 -22.47
N PRO A 2 37.43 18.71 -22.06
CA PRO A 2 36.46 17.89 -21.35
C PRO A 2 36.30 18.44 -19.93
N SER A 3 35.08 18.82 -19.57
CA SER A 3 34.74 19.20 -18.19
C SER A 3 35.05 18.03 -17.27
N THR A 4 35.99 18.23 -16.35
CA THR A 4 36.23 17.32 -15.22
C THR A 4 34.99 17.31 -14.35
N ALA A 5 34.05 16.42 -14.68
CA ALA A 5 32.89 16.14 -13.85
C ALA A 5 33.40 15.85 -12.44
N HIS A 6 33.10 16.77 -11.51
CA HIS A 6 33.34 16.61 -10.10
C HIS A 6 32.71 15.30 -9.67
N ARG A 7 33.54 14.24 -9.54
CA ARG A 7 33.17 13.02 -8.84
C ARG A 7 32.85 13.46 -7.42
N ALA A 8 31.57 13.60 -7.10
CA ALA A 8 31.12 13.79 -5.74
C ALA A 8 31.76 12.68 -4.91
N ARG A 9 32.76 13.04 -4.09
CA ARG A 9 33.44 12.08 -3.23
C ARG A 9 32.37 11.48 -2.34
N ARG A 10 32.12 10.18 -2.49
CA ARG A 10 31.18 9.47 -1.63
C ARG A 10 31.62 9.69 -0.18
N PRO A 11 30.71 10.02 0.76
CA PRO A 11 31.07 10.20 2.15
C PRO A 11 31.73 8.92 2.66
N LEU A 12 33.01 9.04 3.03
CA LEU A 12 33.90 7.94 3.39
C LEU A 12 33.31 7.05 4.50
N GLY A 13 32.51 7.66 5.38
CA GLY A 13 31.79 6.96 6.45
C GLY A 13 30.85 5.86 5.96
N VAL A 14 30.29 5.95 4.75
CA VAL A 14 29.34 4.92 4.26
C VAL A 14 30.04 3.66 3.78
N VAL A 15 31.24 3.80 3.22
CA VAL A 15 32.03 2.66 2.74
C VAL A 15 32.60 1.86 3.92
N LEU A 16 32.80 2.52 5.07
CA LEU A 16 33.40 1.92 6.26
C LEU A 16 32.41 1.21 7.19
N ILE A 17 31.10 1.49 7.11
CA ILE A 17 30.10 0.86 8.00
C ILE A 17 30.06 -0.66 7.83
N GLY A 18 30.07 -1.17 6.60
CA GLY A 18 30.07 -2.61 6.33
C GLY A 18 31.29 -3.34 6.93
N PRO A 19 32.52 -2.92 6.58
CA PRO A 19 33.75 -3.47 7.15
C PRO A 19 33.86 -3.31 8.68
N ALA A 20 33.42 -2.17 9.23
CA ALA A 20 33.41 -1.95 10.68
C ALA A 20 32.47 -2.94 11.38
N LEU A 21 31.25 -3.12 10.87
CA LEU A 21 30.29 -4.10 11.42
C LEU A 21 30.75 -5.55 11.21
N MET A 22 31.41 -5.85 10.09
CA MET A 22 32.00 -7.16 9.82
C MET A 22 33.01 -7.57 10.88
N VAL A 23 33.78 -6.62 11.43
CA VAL A 23 34.76 -6.90 12.49
C VAL A 23 34.13 -6.80 13.87
N LEU A 24 33.43 -5.70 14.15
CA LEU A 24 32.88 -5.41 15.49
C LEU A 24 31.85 -6.43 15.94
N VAL A 25 31.02 -6.97 15.04
CA VAL A 25 29.92 -7.86 15.44
C VAL A 25 30.43 -9.26 15.81
N PRO A 26 31.26 -9.96 15.01
CA PRO A 26 31.87 -11.21 15.44
C PRO A 26 32.77 -11.04 16.67
N LEU A 27 33.54 -9.95 16.75
CA LEU A 27 34.45 -9.71 17.86
C LEU A 27 33.69 -9.39 19.16
N GLY A 28 32.60 -8.64 19.06
CA GLY A 28 31.65 -8.42 20.16
C GLY A 28 30.94 -9.71 20.58
N THR A 29 30.51 -10.53 19.61
CA THR A 29 29.91 -11.86 19.86
C THR A 29 30.88 -12.77 20.61
N PHE A 30 32.15 -12.77 20.20
CA PHE A 30 33.22 -13.54 20.84
C PHE A 30 33.52 -13.02 22.24
N ALA A 31 33.72 -11.71 22.41
CA ALA A 31 34.00 -11.09 23.71
C ALA A 31 32.88 -11.38 24.72
N VAL A 32 31.63 -11.24 24.30
CA VAL A 32 30.45 -11.59 25.09
C VAL A 32 30.47 -13.07 25.45
N GLY A 33 30.65 -13.96 24.47
CA GLY A 33 30.68 -15.41 24.69
C GLY A 33 31.79 -15.88 25.64
N VAL A 34 32.96 -15.25 25.62
CA VAL A 34 34.08 -15.57 26.54
C VAL A 34 33.84 -14.99 27.93
N SER A 35 33.22 -13.81 28.03
CA SER A 35 32.99 -13.12 29.30
C SER A 35 31.87 -13.72 30.16
N THR A 36 31.02 -14.59 29.59
CA THR A 36 29.85 -15.15 30.28
C THR A 36 29.92 -16.68 30.34
N SER A 37 30.12 -17.23 31.55
CA SER A 37 30.13 -18.68 31.79
C SER A 37 28.78 -19.25 32.27
N SER A 38 27.74 -18.42 32.39
CA SER A 38 26.43 -18.80 32.93
C SER A 38 25.35 -18.95 31.86
N ARG A 39 24.32 -19.78 32.12
CA ARG A 39 23.06 -19.88 31.35
C ARG A 39 22.21 -18.60 31.49
N SER A 40 22.82 -17.43 31.29
CA SER A 40 22.14 -16.15 31.38
C SER A 40 21.62 -15.71 30.01
N ALA A 41 20.56 -14.89 30.03
CA ALA A 41 19.98 -14.29 28.83
C ALA A 41 20.89 -13.21 28.21
N ALA A 42 21.68 -12.54 29.04
CA ALA A 42 22.50 -11.38 28.70
C ALA A 42 23.36 -11.54 27.43
N PRO A 43 24.14 -12.64 27.24
CA PRO A 43 24.99 -12.75 26.07
C PRO A 43 24.18 -12.81 24.77
N PHE A 44 23.08 -13.55 24.76
CA PHE A 44 22.22 -13.67 23.59
C PHE A 44 21.43 -12.39 23.30
N VAL A 45 21.06 -11.62 24.32
CA VAL A 45 20.47 -10.28 24.14
C VAL A 45 21.48 -9.33 23.48
N ALA A 46 22.73 -9.31 23.96
CA ALA A 46 23.77 -8.47 23.37
C ALA A 46 24.04 -8.84 21.90
N ILE A 47 24.10 -10.15 21.59
CA ILE A 47 24.26 -10.65 20.23
C ILE A 47 23.04 -10.25 19.35
N ALA A 48 21.82 -10.37 19.87
CA ALA A 48 20.63 -9.95 19.14
C ALA A 48 20.66 -8.45 18.81
N VAL A 49 21.09 -7.59 19.74
CA VAL A 49 21.27 -6.15 19.50
C VAL A 49 22.32 -5.90 18.41
N LEU A 50 23.45 -6.62 18.43
CA LEU A 50 24.47 -6.52 17.38
C LEU A 50 23.92 -6.92 16.00
N HIS A 51 23.16 -8.01 15.91
CA HIS A 51 22.51 -8.40 14.65
C HIS A 51 21.45 -7.40 14.20
N LEU A 52 20.71 -6.77 15.12
CA LEU A 52 19.77 -5.70 14.78
C LEU A 52 20.48 -4.48 14.17
N LEU A 53 21.66 -4.11 14.69
CA LEU A 53 22.49 -3.06 14.11
C LEU A 53 22.98 -3.44 12.70
N MET A 54 23.37 -4.70 12.47
CA MET A 54 23.71 -5.16 11.11
C MET A 54 22.50 -5.13 10.18
N LEU A 55 21.31 -5.48 10.68
CA LEU A 55 20.09 -5.52 9.88
C LEU A 55 19.68 -4.12 9.46
N THR A 56 19.78 -3.14 10.37
CA THR A 56 19.51 -1.74 10.03
C THR A 56 20.51 -1.21 9.00
N ALA A 57 21.79 -1.59 9.09
CA ALA A 57 22.78 -1.26 8.06
C ALA A 57 22.46 -1.92 6.70
N ALA A 58 22.09 -3.20 6.68
CA ALA A 58 21.69 -3.90 5.47
C ALA A 58 20.45 -3.27 4.81
N ALA A 59 19.43 -2.94 5.61
CA ALA A 59 18.23 -2.26 5.16
C ALA A 59 18.55 -0.88 4.58
N TRP A 60 19.42 -0.11 5.25
CA TRP A 60 19.84 1.20 4.78
C TRP A 60 20.62 1.13 3.46
N LEU A 61 21.55 0.17 3.31
CA LEU A 61 22.25 -0.08 2.04
C LEU A 61 21.27 -0.44 0.92
N THR A 62 20.26 -1.26 1.23
CA THR A 62 19.22 -1.66 0.26
C THR A 62 18.40 -0.44 -0.18
N VAL A 63 17.95 0.38 0.76
CA VAL A 63 17.20 1.61 0.47
C VAL A 63 18.05 2.60 -0.33
N ARG A 64 19.33 2.72 -0.01
CA ARG A 64 20.26 3.58 -0.76
C ARG A 64 20.41 3.10 -2.21
N ALA A 65 20.62 1.80 -2.40
CA ALA A 65 20.72 1.19 -3.73
C ALA A 65 19.44 1.41 -4.57
N LEU A 66 18.28 1.44 -3.92
CA LEU A 66 17.01 1.77 -4.57
C LEU A 66 16.87 3.26 -4.93
N ARG A 67 17.53 4.17 -4.19
CA ARG A 67 17.42 5.63 -4.39
C ARG A 67 18.43 6.18 -5.41
N GLU A 68 19.65 5.65 -5.46
CA GLU A 68 20.70 6.21 -6.32
C GLU A 68 20.43 5.95 -7.81
N THR A 69 20.64 6.95 -8.67
CA THR A 69 20.49 6.84 -10.13
C THR A 69 21.79 6.43 -10.83
N GLU A 70 22.88 6.27 -10.08
CA GLU A 70 24.19 5.91 -10.62
C GLU A 70 24.24 4.44 -11.06
N ARG A 71 25.06 4.18 -12.10
CA ARG A 71 25.36 2.81 -12.54
C ARG A 71 26.09 2.06 -11.44
N TRP A 72 25.62 0.85 -11.16
CA TRP A 72 26.17 0.01 -10.12
C TRP A 72 27.55 -0.50 -10.52
N ARG A 73 28.50 -0.51 -9.57
CA ARG A 73 29.86 -0.99 -9.79
C ARG A 73 30.12 -2.25 -8.96
N PRO A 74 31.01 -3.15 -9.38
CA PRO A 74 31.39 -4.32 -8.58
C PRO A 74 31.87 -3.96 -7.17
N VAL A 75 32.48 -2.78 -6.98
CA VAL A 75 32.92 -2.27 -5.68
C VAL A 75 31.75 -2.01 -4.72
N ASP A 76 30.53 -1.82 -5.22
CA ASP A 76 29.33 -1.61 -4.42
C ASP A 76 28.85 -2.89 -3.72
N LEU A 77 29.36 -4.07 -4.12
CA LEU A 77 29.16 -5.35 -3.43
C LEU A 77 29.88 -5.45 -2.09
N ALA A 78 30.90 -4.62 -1.85
CA ALA A 78 31.74 -4.74 -0.65
C ALA A 78 30.93 -4.55 0.65
N GLY A 79 29.96 -3.64 0.66
CA GLY A 79 29.05 -3.44 1.81
C GLY A 79 28.18 -4.66 2.09
N PRO A 80 27.35 -5.11 1.13
CA PRO A 80 26.56 -6.35 1.24
C PRO A 80 27.39 -7.58 1.64
N MET A 81 28.53 -7.81 0.98
CA MET A 81 29.39 -8.96 1.26
C MET A 81 29.99 -8.90 2.67
N SER A 82 30.48 -7.74 3.11
CA SER A 82 31.02 -7.59 4.47
C SER A 82 29.96 -7.82 5.55
N LEU A 83 28.73 -7.36 5.34
CA LEU A 83 27.60 -7.68 6.23
C LEU A 83 27.26 -9.17 6.22
N ALA A 84 27.26 -9.82 5.05
CA ALA A 84 27.00 -11.26 4.95
C ALA A 84 28.08 -12.08 5.68
N ILE A 85 29.36 -11.73 5.50
CA ILE A 85 30.48 -12.38 6.17
C ILE A 85 30.39 -12.18 7.69
N GLY A 86 30.16 -10.94 8.15
CA GLY A 86 30.02 -10.63 9.57
C GLY A 86 28.85 -11.37 10.22
N ALA A 87 27.70 -11.44 9.55
CA ALA A 87 26.52 -12.14 10.03
C ALA A 87 26.73 -13.66 10.05
N GLY A 88 27.39 -14.21 9.02
CA GLY A 88 27.74 -15.64 8.98
C GLY A 88 28.70 -16.03 10.10
N ALA A 89 29.74 -15.22 10.33
CA ALA A 89 30.71 -15.43 11.40
C ALA A 89 30.05 -15.31 12.79
N SER A 90 29.21 -14.29 13.01
CA SER A 90 28.49 -14.13 14.28
C SER A 90 27.44 -15.22 14.49
N LEU A 91 26.74 -15.69 13.44
CA LEU A 91 25.83 -16.83 13.52
C LEU A 91 26.57 -18.11 13.91
N PHE A 92 27.75 -18.35 13.33
CA PHE A 92 28.61 -19.47 13.70
C PHE A 92 29.02 -19.40 15.17
N LEU A 93 29.50 -18.23 15.64
CA LEU A 93 29.88 -18.00 17.03
C LEU A 93 28.69 -18.15 17.99
N THR A 94 27.52 -17.62 17.64
CA THR A 94 26.27 -17.75 18.40
C THR A 94 25.87 -19.23 18.52
N SER A 95 26.02 -19.99 17.43
CA SER A 95 25.74 -21.43 17.42
C SER A 95 26.74 -22.22 18.26
N ALA A 96 28.02 -21.85 18.22
CA ALA A 96 29.08 -22.46 19.04
C ALA A 96 28.85 -22.18 20.54
N LEU A 97 28.49 -20.94 20.89
CA LEU A 97 28.13 -20.56 22.26
C LEU A 97 26.90 -21.32 22.75
N ALA A 98 25.86 -21.41 21.94
CA ALA A 98 24.66 -22.17 22.25
C ALA A 98 24.95 -23.67 22.46
N ARG A 99 25.90 -24.23 21.69
CA ARG A 99 26.38 -25.61 21.88
C ARG A 99 27.11 -25.77 23.21
N ALA A 100 28.02 -24.87 23.53
CA ALA A 100 28.81 -24.90 24.77
C ALA A 100 27.92 -24.80 26.02
N ILE A 101 26.85 -24.00 25.96
CA ILE A 101 25.90 -23.81 27.07
C ILE A 101 24.82 -24.91 27.10
N GLY A 102 24.75 -25.77 26.07
CA GLY A 102 23.81 -26.89 25.99
C GLY A 102 22.39 -26.52 25.59
N ILE A 103 22.17 -25.31 25.05
CA ILE A 103 20.86 -24.83 24.60
C ILE A 103 20.61 -25.09 23.11
N GLN A 104 21.66 -25.42 22.34
CA GLN A 104 21.53 -25.73 20.92
C GLN A 104 20.65 -26.97 20.72
N GLY A 105 19.58 -26.83 19.94
CA GLY A 105 18.62 -27.91 19.67
C GLY A 105 17.53 -28.09 20.75
N THR A 106 17.72 -27.55 21.96
CA THR A 106 16.74 -27.69 23.06
C THR A 106 15.94 -26.41 23.32
N ALA A 107 16.45 -25.24 22.94
CA ALA A 107 15.77 -23.95 23.12
C ALA A 107 14.41 -23.86 22.41
N VAL A 108 14.33 -24.26 21.13
CA VAL A 108 13.08 -24.22 20.36
C VAL A 108 12.03 -25.20 20.94
N PRO A 109 12.36 -26.46 21.24
CA PRO A 109 11.44 -27.36 21.95
C PRO A 109 10.94 -26.80 23.30
N ARG A 110 11.83 -26.22 24.12
CA ARG A 110 11.45 -25.62 25.41
C ARG A 110 10.47 -24.46 25.28
N LEU A 111 10.72 -23.56 24.32
CA LEU A 111 9.81 -22.44 24.02
C LEU A 111 8.44 -22.95 23.59
N ARG A 112 8.38 -23.98 22.73
CA ARG A 112 7.12 -24.58 22.26
C ARG A 112 6.34 -25.31 23.36
N ASN A 113 7.05 -25.91 24.32
CA ASN A 113 6.44 -26.64 25.43
C ASN A 113 6.09 -25.75 26.63
N GLY A 114 6.28 -24.43 26.53
CA GLY A 114 5.92 -23.49 27.60
C GLY A 114 6.84 -23.56 28.82
N ILE A 115 8.05 -24.09 28.65
CA ILE A 115 9.08 -24.18 29.69
C ILE A 115 10.35 -23.39 29.29
N PRO A 116 10.22 -22.09 28.93
CA PRO A 116 11.35 -21.32 28.43
C PRO A 116 12.40 -21.09 29.53
N GLU A 117 13.66 -21.39 29.21
CA GLU A 117 14.78 -20.86 29.98
C GLU A 117 15.05 -19.40 29.58
N PRO A 118 15.61 -18.55 30.47
CA PRO A 118 15.84 -17.12 30.18
C PRO A 118 16.65 -16.87 28.89
N ALA A 119 17.53 -17.80 28.51
CA ALA A 119 18.38 -17.68 27.34
C ALA A 119 17.69 -18.09 26.01
N ASP A 120 16.56 -18.81 26.06
CA ASP A 120 15.98 -19.45 24.88
C ASP A 120 15.43 -18.42 23.87
N PHE A 121 14.62 -17.47 24.34
CA PHE A 121 14.07 -16.39 23.51
C PHE A 121 15.16 -15.51 22.89
N PRO A 122 16.10 -14.95 23.66
CA PRO A 122 17.21 -14.17 23.11
C PRO A 122 18.07 -14.95 22.11
N PHE A 123 18.32 -16.24 22.36
CA PHE A 123 19.07 -17.09 21.43
C PHE A 123 18.34 -17.23 20.09
N VAL A 124 17.05 -17.57 20.12
CA VAL A 124 16.23 -17.69 18.90
C VAL A 124 16.14 -16.36 18.15
N ALA A 125 15.97 -15.25 18.88
CA ALA A 125 15.98 -13.91 18.28
C ALA A 125 17.32 -13.57 17.64
N ALA A 126 18.44 -13.87 18.30
CA ALA A 126 19.78 -13.65 17.77
C ALA A 126 20.02 -14.45 16.48
N VAL A 127 19.64 -15.73 16.45
CA VAL A 127 19.75 -16.58 15.26
C VAL A 127 18.85 -16.07 14.13
N GLY A 128 17.59 -15.75 14.44
CA GLY A 128 16.63 -15.22 13.48
C GLY A 128 17.09 -13.90 12.86
N LEU A 129 17.62 -12.98 13.67
CA LEU A 129 18.17 -11.72 13.19
C LEU A 129 19.41 -11.94 12.32
N ALA A 130 20.31 -12.87 12.66
CA ALA A 130 21.45 -13.19 11.82
C ALA A 130 21.02 -13.71 10.43
N CYS A 131 20.04 -14.61 10.37
CA CYS A 131 19.44 -15.06 9.12
C CYS A 131 18.81 -13.91 8.33
N ALA A 132 18.09 -13.00 9.00
CA ALA A 132 17.52 -11.81 8.37
C ALA A 132 18.59 -10.88 7.80
N VAL A 133 19.73 -10.73 8.49
CA VAL A 133 20.88 -9.96 7.98
C VAL A 133 21.46 -10.61 6.74
N LEU A 134 21.66 -11.93 6.74
CA LEU A 134 22.15 -12.67 5.57
C LEU A 134 21.23 -12.48 4.36
N LEU A 135 19.92 -12.56 4.58
CA LEU A 135 18.90 -12.32 3.55
C LEU A 135 18.90 -10.86 3.07
N GLY A 136 18.96 -9.90 3.99
CA GLY A 136 19.04 -8.48 3.68
C GLY A 136 20.30 -8.15 2.88
N ALA A 137 21.44 -8.75 3.23
CA ALA A 137 22.69 -8.63 2.50
C ALA A 137 22.56 -9.22 1.08
N ALA A 138 22.00 -10.43 0.94
CA ALA A 138 21.75 -11.02 -0.37
C ALA A 138 20.81 -10.15 -1.23
N LEU A 139 19.71 -9.66 -0.66
CA LEU A 139 18.78 -8.75 -1.34
C LEU A 139 19.49 -7.47 -1.78
N SER A 140 20.30 -6.86 -0.91
CA SER A 140 21.05 -5.64 -1.23
C SER A 140 22.06 -5.84 -2.37
N ALA A 141 22.57 -7.07 -2.55
CA ALA A 141 23.44 -7.43 -3.67
C ALA A 141 22.66 -7.72 -4.98
N VAL A 142 21.43 -8.23 -4.89
CA VAL A 142 20.61 -8.64 -6.05
C VAL A 142 19.71 -7.52 -6.58
N VAL A 143 19.25 -6.61 -5.72
CA VAL A 143 18.37 -5.49 -6.11
C VAL A 143 18.95 -4.61 -7.23
N PRO A 144 20.24 -4.24 -7.20
CA PRO A 144 20.84 -3.41 -8.25
C PRO A 144 20.87 -4.03 -9.66
N PRO A 145 21.36 -5.27 -9.88
CA PRO A 145 21.30 -5.90 -11.20
C PRO A 145 19.84 -6.15 -11.65
N MET A 146 18.93 -6.47 -10.73
CA MET A 146 17.51 -6.62 -11.06
C MET A 146 16.88 -5.30 -11.56
N ARG A 147 17.33 -4.15 -11.01
CA ARG A 147 16.90 -2.82 -11.48
C ARG A 147 17.40 -2.52 -12.89
N GLU A 148 18.62 -2.90 -13.24
CA GLU A 148 19.13 -2.74 -14.62
C GLU A 148 18.32 -3.55 -15.62
N VAL A 149 17.97 -4.79 -15.26
CA VAL A 149 17.08 -5.66 -16.06
C VAL A 149 15.69 -5.02 -16.20
N LEU A 150 15.12 -4.48 -15.12
CA LEU A 150 13.84 -3.77 -15.14
C LEU A 150 13.87 -2.49 -15.98
N VAL A 151 14.96 -1.74 -15.95
CA VAL A 151 15.15 -0.54 -16.79
C VAL A 151 15.30 -0.93 -18.26
N LEU A 152 16.01 -2.02 -18.56
CA LEU A 152 16.11 -2.60 -19.91
C LEU A 152 14.73 -3.03 -20.44
N LEU A 153 13.96 -3.76 -19.62
CA LEU A 153 12.58 -4.15 -19.92
C LEU A 153 11.69 -2.93 -20.17
N ARG A 154 11.77 -1.90 -19.31
CA ARG A 154 11.02 -0.65 -19.50
C ARG A 154 11.43 0.09 -20.77
N ARG A 155 12.72 0.12 -21.13
CA ARG A 155 13.20 0.73 -22.38
C ARG A 155 12.79 -0.06 -23.62
N CYS A 156 12.67 -1.38 -23.51
CA CYS A 156 12.11 -2.21 -24.58
C CYS A 156 10.61 -1.99 -24.72
N LEU A 157 9.86 -1.98 -23.61
CA LEU A 157 8.42 -1.71 -23.60
C LEU A 157 8.08 -0.29 -24.08
N ALA A 158 8.87 0.71 -23.69
CA ALA A 158 8.71 2.09 -24.17
C ALA A 158 9.00 2.21 -25.66
N ARG A 159 10.04 1.54 -26.19
CA ARG A 159 10.31 1.48 -27.63
C ARG A 159 9.20 0.77 -28.40
N TRP A 160 8.62 -0.27 -27.82
CA TRP A 160 7.48 -0.98 -28.40
C TRP A 160 6.22 -0.11 -28.45
N ARG A 161 5.92 0.62 -27.36
CA ARG A 161 4.80 1.59 -27.32
C ARG A 161 4.99 2.77 -28.25
N SER A 162 6.18 3.37 -28.32
CA SER A 162 6.44 4.46 -29.27
C SER A 162 6.31 4.00 -30.73
N GLY A 163 6.58 2.71 -31.01
CA GLY A 163 6.31 2.11 -32.32
C GLY A 163 4.81 1.97 -32.62
N GLN A 164 3.98 1.68 -31.62
CA GLN A 164 2.52 1.64 -31.77
C GLN A 164 1.90 3.04 -31.87
N GLU A 165 2.39 4.01 -31.10
CA GLU A 165 1.93 5.40 -31.14
C GLU A 165 2.32 6.10 -32.46
N ALA A 166 3.50 5.79 -33.01
CA ALA A 166 3.86 6.24 -34.36
C ALA A 166 2.93 5.66 -35.43
N ALA A 167 2.55 4.39 -35.32
CA ALA A 167 1.59 3.75 -36.22
C ALA A 167 0.15 4.28 -36.05
N ALA A 168 -0.24 4.69 -34.84
CA ALA A 168 -1.55 5.29 -34.55
C ALA A 168 -1.63 6.76 -35.00
N SER A 169 -0.57 7.55 -34.77
CA SER A 169 -0.46 8.95 -35.21
C SER A 169 -0.50 9.11 -36.74
N GLU A 170 -0.02 8.12 -37.49
CA GLU A 170 -0.10 8.10 -38.96
C GLU A 170 -1.53 7.81 -39.45
N GLY A 171 -2.34 7.14 -38.63
CA GLY A 171 -3.79 6.94 -38.85
C GLY A 171 -4.63 8.17 -38.51
N ASP A 172 -4.30 8.87 -37.42
CA ASP A 172 -5.02 10.07 -36.97
C ASP A 172 -4.69 11.32 -37.79
N ALA A 173 -3.46 11.46 -38.29
CA ALA A 173 -3.08 12.57 -39.18
C ALA A 173 -3.86 12.56 -40.52
N ARG A 174 -4.34 11.40 -40.98
CA ARG A 174 -5.25 11.29 -42.13
C ARG A 174 -6.70 11.68 -41.80
N SER A 175 -7.07 11.67 -40.52
CA SER A 175 -8.42 12.02 -40.06
C SER A 175 -8.54 13.49 -39.61
N ALA A 176 -7.45 14.10 -39.14
CA ALA A 176 -7.40 15.47 -38.63
C ALA A 176 -7.34 16.57 -39.71
N ALA A 177 -7.03 16.23 -40.97
CA ALA A 177 -7.00 17.20 -42.08
C ALA A 177 -8.39 17.74 -42.49
N GLY A 178 -9.47 17.32 -41.82
CA GLY A 178 -10.85 17.67 -42.17
C GLY A 178 -11.55 18.70 -41.28
N THR A 179 -11.00 19.13 -40.14
CA THR A 179 -11.79 19.96 -39.20
C THR A 179 -10.93 20.94 -38.38
N GLU A 180 -10.69 22.14 -38.90
CA GLU A 180 -10.24 23.29 -38.10
C GLU A 180 -11.14 24.51 -38.34
N ALA A 181 -11.90 24.91 -37.31
CA ALA A 181 -12.30 26.30 -37.09
C ALA A 181 -12.88 26.51 -35.68
N ARG A 182 -12.24 27.43 -34.93
CA ARG A 182 -12.73 28.32 -33.86
C ARG A 182 -12.10 28.15 -32.47
N SER A 183 -11.29 29.15 -32.12
CA SER A 183 -11.12 29.64 -30.75
C SER A 183 -12.27 30.57 -30.37
N PRO A 184 -12.57 30.71 -29.06
CA PRO A 184 -12.41 32.05 -28.49
C PRO A 184 -11.78 32.10 -27.09
N ASP A 185 -11.30 33.32 -26.83
CA ASP A 185 -10.79 33.96 -25.62
C ASP A 185 -11.27 33.45 -24.25
N HIS A 186 -10.35 33.50 -23.29
CA HIS A 186 -10.60 33.23 -21.88
C HIS A 186 -10.44 34.53 -21.06
N ASP A 187 -11.56 35.01 -20.52
CA ASP A 187 -11.62 36.07 -19.52
C ASP A 187 -11.02 35.61 -18.19
N SER A 188 -10.26 36.52 -17.57
CA SER A 188 -9.42 36.28 -16.41
C SER A 188 -10.17 36.55 -15.11
N ASP A 189 -10.94 35.55 -14.66
CA ASP A 189 -11.54 35.54 -13.31
C ASP A 189 -10.56 34.94 -12.29
N LEU A 190 -10.30 35.71 -11.23
CA LEU A 190 -9.53 35.40 -10.01
C LEU A 190 -9.16 33.92 -9.83
N ALA A 191 -7.94 33.60 -10.28
CA ALA A 191 -7.38 32.26 -10.16
C ALA A 191 -7.41 31.80 -8.67
N PRO A 192 -8.08 30.68 -8.34
CA PRO A 192 -7.95 30.10 -7.01
C PRO A 192 -6.48 29.81 -6.73
N ALA A 193 -6.05 30.02 -5.47
CA ALA A 193 -4.66 29.80 -5.06
C ALA A 193 -4.13 28.48 -5.64
N PRO A 194 -2.92 28.47 -6.23
CA PRO A 194 -2.44 27.33 -7.01
C PRO A 194 -2.44 26.08 -6.12
N VAL A 195 -3.26 25.09 -6.52
CA VAL A 195 -3.31 23.79 -5.87
C VAL A 195 -1.95 23.13 -6.06
N ARG A 196 -1.21 22.92 -4.96
CA ARG A 196 0.08 22.23 -5.02
C ARG A 196 -0.17 20.74 -5.18
N TYR A 197 0.09 20.21 -6.37
CA TYR A 197 0.09 18.78 -6.64
C TYR A 197 1.35 18.14 -6.08
N ALA A 198 1.18 16.98 -5.44
CA ALA A 198 2.27 16.23 -4.83
C ALA A 198 2.78 15.11 -5.74
N THR A 199 1.96 14.65 -6.70
CA THR A 199 2.34 13.64 -7.70
C THR A 199 1.72 13.94 -9.06
N SER A 200 2.37 13.47 -10.12
CA SER A 200 1.92 13.54 -11.51
C SER A 200 2.10 12.19 -12.21
N GLU A 201 1.62 12.06 -13.45
CA GLU A 201 1.82 10.85 -14.26
C GLU A 201 3.29 10.51 -14.49
N ARG A 202 4.15 11.53 -14.46
CA ARG A 202 5.60 11.40 -14.68
C ARG A 202 6.32 10.68 -13.52
N ASP A 203 5.73 10.67 -12.33
CA ASP A 203 6.38 10.12 -11.13
C ASP A 203 6.37 8.58 -11.07
N GLY A 204 5.56 7.93 -11.92
CA GLY A 204 5.43 6.47 -11.99
C GLY A 204 4.64 5.87 -10.82
N ILE A 205 4.12 4.66 -11.03
CA ILE A 205 3.13 4.00 -10.16
C ILE A 205 3.58 3.90 -8.70
N LEU A 206 4.83 3.51 -8.45
CA LEU A 206 5.36 3.34 -7.09
C LEU A 206 5.48 4.69 -6.35
N ALA A 207 5.86 5.77 -7.02
CA ALA A 207 5.92 7.07 -6.36
C ALA A 207 4.51 7.59 -6.06
N ARG A 208 3.56 7.40 -7.00
CA ARG A 208 2.15 7.78 -6.84
C ARG A 208 1.42 7.02 -5.72
N LEU A 209 1.77 5.75 -5.51
CA LEU A 209 1.21 4.89 -4.45
C LEU A 209 1.93 5.02 -3.11
N LEU A 210 3.27 4.98 -3.11
CA LEU A 210 4.05 4.79 -1.90
C LEU A 210 4.67 6.10 -1.44
N SER A 211 3.92 6.86 -0.65
CA SER A 211 4.48 8.00 0.09
C SER A 211 5.57 7.53 1.08
N PRO A 212 6.41 8.44 1.59
CA PRO A 212 7.35 8.10 2.66
C PRO A 212 6.68 7.44 3.87
N LEU A 213 5.52 7.95 4.28
CA LEU A 213 4.79 7.44 5.44
C LEU A 213 4.17 6.07 5.17
N THR A 214 3.56 5.88 3.98
CA THR A 214 3.08 4.58 3.52
C THR A 214 4.21 3.54 3.52
N ARG A 215 5.42 3.90 3.10
CA ARG A 215 6.59 2.99 3.17
C ARG A 215 6.97 2.62 4.60
N VAL A 216 6.92 3.58 5.52
CA VAL A 216 7.17 3.31 6.95
C VAL A 216 6.12 2.34 7.50
N LEU A 217 4.84 2.56 7.18
CA LEU A 217 3.75 1.68 7.60
C LEU A 217 3.85 0.29 6.98
N ILE A 218 4.31 0.16 5.74
CA ILE A 218 4.62 -1.14 5.13
C ILE A 218 5.68 -1.86 5.96
N VAL A 219 6.78 -1.19 6.29
CA VAL A 219 7.85 -1.82 7.08
C VAL A 219 7.35 -2.21 8.47
N LEU A 220 6.63 -1.32 9.16
CA LEU A 220 6.09 -1.60 10.49
C LEU A 220 5.08 -2.74 10.46
N ALA A 221 4.07 -2.69 9.59
CA ALA A 221 3.07 -3.73 9.45
C ALA A 221 3.70 -5.08 9.08
N GLY A 222 4.66 -5.08 8.15
CA GLY A 222 5.39 -6.28 7.76
C GLY A 222 6.19 -6.89 8.91
N LEU A 223 6.93 -6.08 9.66
CA LEU A 223 7.71 -6.55 10.80
C LEU A 223 6.84 -7.05 11.95
N THR A 224 5.76 -6.34 12.28
CA THR A 224 4.84 -6.78 13.33
C THR A 224 4.13 -8.06 12.94
N SER A 225 3.64 -8.16 11.70
CA SER A 225 3.01 -9.37 11.16
C SER A 225 3.98 -10.56 11.15
N LEU A 226 5.24 -10.33 10.76
CA LEU A 226 6.29 -11.34 10.83
C LEU A 226 6.57 -11.77 12.27
N GLY A 227 6.64 -10.81 13.20
CA GLY A 227 6.78 -11.06 14.62
C GLY A 227 5.65 -11.92 15.17
N CYS A 228 4.40 -11.63 14.79
CA CYS A 228 3.25 -12.43 15.16
C CYS A 228 3.39 -13.88 14.67
N LEU A 229 3.82 -14.09 13.42
CA LEU A 229 4.04 -15.44 12.86
C LEU A 229 5.11 -16.20 13.63
N VAL A 230 6.24 -15.55 13.94
CA VAL A 230 7.36 -16.16 14.66
C VAL A 230 6.98 -16.49 16.09
N VAL A 231 6.37 -15.55 16.81
CA VAL A 231 5.91 -15.77 18.18
C VAL A 231 4.89 -16.90 18.20
N PHE A 232 3.89 -16.86 17.34
CA PHE A 232 2.91 -17.94 17.19
C PHE A 232 3.64 -19.26 17.05
N SER A 233 4.49 -19.39 16.03
CA SER A 233 5.16 -20.65 15.65
C SER A 233 6.16 -21.19 16.67
N LEU A 234 6.78 -20.35 17.51
CA LEU A 234 7.93 -20.77 18.33
C LEU A 234 7.63 -20.90 19.80
N THR A 235 6.47 -20.43 20.27
CA THR A 235 6.20 -20.28 21.70
C THR A 235 4.86 -20.88 22.08
N ALA A 236 4.75 -21.54 23.23
CA ALA A 236 3.45 -21.98 23.73
C ALA A 236 2.51 -20.77 23.91
N GLN A 237 1.30 -20.87 23.39
CA GLN A 237 0.28 -19.82 23.46
C GLN A 237 -1.02 -20.38 24.00
N ASP A 238 -1.71 -19.60 24.82
CA ASP A 238 -3.12 -19.85 25.09
C ASP A 238 -3.97 -19.56 23.82
N PRO A 239 -5.18 -20.13 23.71
CA PRO A 239 -6.01 -19.99 22.51
C PRO A 239 -6.33 -18.55 22.12
N ARG A 240 -6.51 -17.64 23.10
CA ARG A 240 -6.86 -16.25 22.83
C ARG A 240 -5.67 -15.49 22.25
N THR A 241 -4.48 -15.71 22.79
CA THR A 241 -3.25 -15.10 22.25
C THR A 241 -2.92 -15.67 20.87
N ALA A 242 -3.13 -16.98 20.66
CA ALA A 242 -2.98 -17.63 19.36
C ALA A 242 -3.90 -17.00 18.29
N GLU A 243 -5.17 -16.75 18.62
CA GLU A 243 -6.12 -16.07 17.74
C GLU A 243 -5.67 -14.63 17.42
N LEU A 244 -5.29 -13.84 18.43
CA LEU A 244 -4.78 -12.48 18.21
C LEU A 244 -3.53 -12.44 17.31
N LEU A 245 -2.62 -13.39 17.49
CA LEU A 245 -1.41 -13.48 16.67
C LEU A 245 -1.77 -13.83 15.22
N THR A 246 -2.71 -14.74 14.98
CA THR A 246 -3.15 -15.07 13.60
C THR A 246 -3.92 -13.93 12.94
N ILE A 247 -4.74 -13.19 13.69
CA ILE A 247 -5.33 -11.92 13.22
C ILE A 247 -4.23 -10.92 12.88
N GLY A 248 -3.20 -10.81 13.71
CA GLY A 248 -2.04 -9.96 13.48
C GLY A 248 -1.31 -10.32 12.18
N VAL A 249 -1.04 -11.60 11.95
CA VAL A 249 -0.39 -12.09 10.72
C VAL A 249 -1.20 -11.75 9.46
N THR A 250 -2.52 -11.73 9.55
CA THR A 250 -3.41 -11.59 8.38
C THR A 250 -3.84 -10.15 8.12
N LEU A 251 -4.19 -9.37 9.15
CA LEU A 251 -4.81 -8.05 8.97
C LEU A 251 -3.84 -6.87 9.06
N LEU A 252 -2.71 -7.00 9.77
CA LEU A 252 -1.72 -5.91 9.83
C LEU A 252 -1.26 -5.46 8.43
N PRO A 253 -1.05 -6.35 7.45
CA PRO A 253 -0.69 -5.93 6.10
C PRO A 253 -1.71 -5.03 5.39
N ALA A 254 -2.98 -5.03 5.80
CA ALA A 254 -4.01 -4.17 5.21
C ALA A 254 -3.88 -2.69 5.63
N LEU A 255 -3.31 -2.41 6.81
CA LEU A 255 -3.17 -1.05 7.35
C LEU A 255 -2.47 -0.06 6.40
N PRO A 256 -1.27 -0.36 5.84
CA PRO A 256 -0.63 0.55 4.89
C PRO A 256 -1.45 0.77 3.60
N MET A 257 -2.28 -0.20 3.20
CA MET A 257 -3.14 -0.08 2.01
C MET A 257 -4.26 0.92 2.24
N VAL A 258 -4.94 0.81 3.39
CA VAL A 258 -6.00 1.73 3.80
C VAL A 258 -5.43 3.14 4.03
N TRP A 259 -4.25 3.24 4.64
CA TRP A 259 -3.55 4.51 4.82
C TRP A 259 -3.24 5.20 3.49
N ALA A 260 -2.74 4.47 2.49
CA ALA A 260 -2.43 5.02 1.18
C ALA A 260 -3.67 5.67 0.53
N VAL A 261 -4.87 5.12 0.76
CA VAL A 261 -6.13 5.73 0.31
C VAL A 261 -6.42 7.03 1.04
N LEU A 262 -6.27 7.06 2.37
CA LEU A 262 -6.47 8.26 3.18
C LEU A 262 -5.56 9.42 2.75
N GLU A 263 -4.33 9.11 2.34
CA GLU A 263 -3.38 10.11 1.83
C GLU A 263 -3.89 10.90 0.62
N SER A 264 -4.91 10.41 -0.11
CA SER A 264 -5.53 11.17 -1.20
C SER A 264 -6.03 12.55 -0.77
N LEU A 265 -6.43 12.73 0.49
CA LEU A 265 -6.94 13.99 1.02
C LEU A 265 -5.94 15.14 0.96
N TRP A 266 -4.65 14.86 1.15
CA TRP A 266 -3.59 15.88 1.17
C TRP A 266 -2.54 15.67 0.08
N ARG A 267 -2.38 14.45 -0.44
CA ARG A 267 -1.44 14.10 -1.49
C ARG A 267 -2.15 14.03 -2.84
N LEU A 268 -2.44 15.22 -3.36
CA LEU A 268 -3.14 15.41 -4.62
C LEU A 268 -2.29 14.94 -5.80
N ASP A 269 -2.98 14.28 -6.72
CA ASP A 269 -2.41 13.82 -7.97
C ASP A 269 -2.91 14.72 -9.11
N GLU A 270 -1.99 15.21 -9.93
CA GLU A 270 -2.28 16.15 -11.01
C GLU A 270 -3.25 15.59 -12.06
N SER A 271 -3.18 14.28 -12.37
CA SER A 271 -4.04 13.69 -13.40
C SER A 271 -5.28 13.00 -12.87
N LEU A 272 -5.28 12.56 -11.61
CA LEU A 272 -6.42 11.84 -11.01
C LEU A 272 -7.26 12.69 -10.04
N GLY A 273 -6.83 13.90 -9.68
CA GLY A 273 -7.54 14.70 -8.66
C GLY A 273 -7.58 13.98 -7.30
N THR A 274 -8.64 14.19 -6.52
CA THR A 274 -8.73 13.59 -5.17
C THR A 274 -9.47 12.24 -5.17
N ILE A 275 -10.67 12.22 -5.74
CA ILE A 275 -11.58 11.05 -5.64
C ILE A 275 -11.06 9.90 -6.49
N MET A 276 -10.68 10.17 -7.76
CA MET A 276 -10.15 9.12 -8.63
C MET A 276 -8.80 8.61 -8.11
N ALA A 277 -7.99 9.45 -7.49
CA ALA A 277 -6.77 9.00 -6.82
C ALA A 277 -7.08 8.04 -5.65
N ALA A 278 -8.10 8.32 -4.83
CA ALA A 278 -8.50 7.44 -3.74
C ALA A 278 -9.01 6.08 -4.25
N LEU A 279 -9.86 6.08 -5.28
CA LEU A 279 -10.36 4.87 -5.94
C LEU A 279 -9.22 4.08 -6.59
N TRP A 280 -8.33 4.75 -7.30
CA TRP A 280 -7.18 4.13 -7.93
C TRP A 280 -6.25 3.48 -6.89
N ARG A 281 -5.98 4.16 -5.77
CA ARG A 281 -5.17 3.59 -4.66
C ARG A 281 -5.87 2.41 -3.99
N THR A 282 -7.21 2.42 -3.90
CA THR A 282 -8.01 1.29 -3.39
C THR A 282 -7.88 0.06 -4.30
N MET A 283 -7.89 0.27 -5.62
CA MET A 283 -7.81 -0.82 -6.60
C MET A 283 -6.40 -1.32 -6.85
N THR A 284 -5.38 -0.45 -6.80
CA THR A 284 -4.00 -0.81 -7.19
C THR A 284 -3.07 -1.00 -5.99
N GLY A 285 -3.29 -0.27 -4.90
CA GLY A 285 -2.47 -0.32 -3.70
C GLY A 285 -2.33 -1.73 -3.11
N PRO A 286 -3.43 -2.45 -2.85
CA PRO A 286 -3.38 -3.80 -2.30
C PRO A 286 -2.54 -4.78 -3.13
N PHE A 287 -2.63 -4.73 -4.47
CA PHE A 287 -1.87 -5.64 -5.35
C PHE A 287 -0.38 -5.30 -5.44
N VAL A 288 0.02 -4.07 -5.11
CA VAL A 288 1.43 -3.68 -5.03
C VAL A 288 1.99 -3.93 -3.63
N ILE A 289 1.21 -3.63 -2.59
CA ILE A 289 1.66 -3.66 -1.19
C ILE A 289 1.62 -5.09 -0.63
N ALA A 290 0.61 -5.90 -0.95
CA ALA A 290 0.48 -7.25 -0.39
C ALA A 290 1.69 -8.15 -0.73
N PRO A 291 2.17 -8.22 -1.99
CA PRO A 291 3.35 -9.05 -2.31
C PRO A 291 4.61 -8.63 -1.54
N LEU A 292 4.80 -7.33 -1.31
CA LEU A 292 5.95 -6.80 -0.56
C LEU A 292 5.93 -7.24 0.91
N LEU A 293 4.75 -7.46 1.47
CA LEU A 293 4.56 -7.87 2.86
C LEU A 293 4.53 -9.39 3.03
N VAL A 294 4.01 -10.12 2.04
CA VAL A 294 3.88 -11.58 2.08
C VAL A 294 5.22 -12.26 1.79
N ALA A 295 6.05 -11.72 0.90
CA ALA A 295 7.36 -12.28 0.56
C ALA A 295 8.25 -12.60 1.78
N PRO A 296 8.48 -11.67 2.74
CA PRO A 296 9.28 -11.98 3.93
C PRO A 296 8.62 -13.04 4.84
N MET A 297 7.29 -13.07 4.92
CA MET A 297 6.58 -14.10 5.70
C MET A 297 6.72 -15.49 5.07
N LEU A 298 6.63 -15.61 3.74
CA LEU A 298 6.85 -16.87 3.04
C LEU A 298 8.28 -17.40 3.26
N LEU A 299 9.26 -16.50 3.22
CA LEU A 299 10.66 -16.83 3.43
C LEU A 299 10.92 -17.34 4.86
N VAL A 300 10.35 -16.67 5.86
CA VAL A 300 10.46 -17.12 7.26
C VAL A 300 9.63 -18.38 7.51
N GLY A 301 8.45 -18.50 6.89
CA GLY A 301 7.61 -19.69 6.92
C GLY A 301 8.29 -20.93 6.32
N ALA A 302 9.26 -20.75 5.42
CA ALA A 302 10.08 -21.83 4.88
C ALA A 302 11.11 -22.37 5.88
N LEU A 303 11.41 -21.64 6.96
CA LEU A 303 12.33 -22.12 7.99
C LEU A 303 11.72 -23.33 8.70
N PRO A 304 12.43 -24.48 8.80
CA PRO A 304 11.95 -25.67 9.49
C PRO A 304 11.38 -25.42 10.90
N PRO A 305 12.01 -24.61 11.78
CA PRO A 305 11.46 -24.36 13.11
C PRO A 305 10.16 -23.55 13.08
N VAL A 306 9.95 -22.68 12.10
CA VAL A 306 8.68 -21.94 11.99
C VAL A 306 7.60 -22.88 11.46
N ARG A 307 7.89 -23.59 10.37
CA ARG A 307 6.95 -24.52 9.73
C ARG A 307 6.44 -25.61 10.67
N GLN A 308 7.36 -26.29 11.35
CA GLN A 308 7.00 -27.38 12.27
C GLN A 308 6.24 -26.88 13.50
N GLY A 309 6.62 -25.70 13.99
CA GLY A 309 6.01 -25.12 15.18
C GLY A 309 4.58 -24.66 14.90
N PHE A 310 4.39 -23.93 13.79
CA PHE A 310 3.07 -23.56 13.32
C PHE A 310 2.15 -24.77 13.14
N SER A 311 2.59 -25.83 12.47
CA SER A 311 1.76 -27.03 12.27
C SER A 311 1.35 -27.68 13.60
N ALA A 312 2.25 -27.72 14.58
CA ALA A 312 1.95 -28.27 15.89
C ALA A 312 0.94 -27.40 16.67
N GLN A 313 1.05 -26.07 16.58
CA GLN A 313 0.20 -25.17 17.35
C GLN A 313 -1.14 -24.88 16.67
N HIS A 314 -1.16 -24.74 15.34
CA HIS A 314 -2.38 -24.44 14.59
C HIS A 314 -3.46 -25.50 14.84
N MET A 315 -3.08 -26.79 14.79
CA MET A 315 -3.97 -27.90 15.15
C MET A 315 -4.40 -27.87 16.62
N ALA A 316 -3.48 -27.51 17.52
CA ALA A 316 -3.74 -27.58 18.96
C ALA A 316 -4.53 -26.39 19.53
N THR A 317 -4.49 -25.23 18.87
CA THR A 317 -4.97 -23.97 19.47
C THR A 317 -6.14 -23.31 18.76
N ILE A 318 -6.32 -23.52 17.44
CA ILE A 318 -7.32 -22.78 16.65
C ILE A 318 -8.54 -23.65 16.28
N GLY A 319 -8.38 -24.98 16.25
CA GLY A 319 -9.47 -25.92 15.97
C GLY A 319 -10.15 -25.71 14.61
N ASP A 320 -11.35 -26.28 14.42
CA ASP A 320 -12.10 -26.25 13.15
C ASP A 320 -12.66 -24.85 12.78
N GLY A 321 -12.60 -23.88 13.71
CA GLY A 321 -13.05 -22.50 13.48
C GLY A 321 -11.99 -21.58 12.85
N GLY A 322 -10.79 -22.11 12.58
CA GLY A 322 -9.68 -21.35 12.02
C GLY A 322 -9.91 -20.85 10.59
N LEU A 323 -9.18 -19.81 10.22
CA LEU A 323 -9.14 -19.23 8.86
C LEU A 323 -8.85 -20.25 7.75
N VAL A 324 -8.18 -21.35 8.09
CA VAL A 324 -7.88 -22.47 7.22
C VAL A 324 -8.04 -23.77 8.00
N ALA A 325 -8.25 -24.89 7.32
CA ALA A 325 -8.39 -26.22 7.92
C ALA A 325 -7.22 -26.54 8.88
N ALA A 326 -7.48 -27.34 9.91
CA ALA A 326 -6.49 -27.63 10.96
C ALA A 326 -5.18 -28.22 10.42
N ASP A 327 -5.25 -29.06 9.37
CA ASP A 327 -4.10 -29.68 8.72
C ASP A 327 -3.40 -28.77 7.68
N ALA A 328 -3.84 -27.52 7.55
CA ALA A 328 -3.28 -26.58 6.59
C ALA A 328 -1.80 -26.28 6.87
N SER A 329 -1.00 -26.35 5.82
CA SER A 329 0.38 -25.90 5.85
C SER A 329 0.49 -24.40 6.18
N VAL A 330 1.65 -23.98 6.72
CA VAL A 330 2.01 -22.55 6.86
C VAL A 330 1.79 -21.77 5.57
N PHE A 331 2.10 -22.37 4.42
CA PHE A 331 1.99 -21.69 3.14
C PHE A 331 0.54 -21.48 2.71
N SER A 332 -0.35 -22.45 2.94
CA SER A 332 -1.78 -22.28 2.73
C SER A 332 -2.36 -21.23 3.68
N PHE A 333 -1.93 -21.21 4.94
CA PHE A 333 -2.31 -20.17 5.90
C PHE A 333 -1.86 -18.77 5.44
N LEU A 334 -0.59 -18.61 5.04
CA LEU A 334 -0.07 -17.35 4.53
C LEU A 334 -0.73 -16.93 3.21
N GLY A 335 -1.06 -17.89 2.34
CA GLY A 335 -1.76 -17.65 1.09
C GLY A 335 -3.19 -17.16 1.30
N ALA A 336 -3.96 -17.85 2.16
CA ALA A 336 -5.32 -17.43 2.55
C ALA A 336 -5.27 -16.09 3.30
N GLY A 337 -4.32 -15.94 4.23
CA GLY A 337 -4.06 -14.70 4.95
C GLY A 337 -3.75 -13.53 4.02
N ALA A 338 -2.95 -13.74 2.97
CA ALA A 338 -2.66 -12.73 1.95
C ALA A 338 -3.92 -12.34 1.16
N ALA A 339 -4.77 -13.31 0.79
CA ALA A 339 -6.04 -13.04 0.13
C ALA A 339 -6.98 -12.21 1.02
N ILE A 340 -7.04 -12.52 2.31
CA ILE A 340 -7.84 -11.80 3.29
C ILE A 340 -7.27 -10.41 3.55
N ALA A 341 -5.95 -10.26 3.66
CA ALA A 341 -5.30 -8.96 3.75
C ALA A 341 -5.62 -8.08 2.53
N LEU A 342 -5.63 -8.68 1.33
CA LEU A 342 -5.99 -8.00 0.10
C LEU A 342 -7.47 -7.58 0.10
N ALA A 343 -8.37 -8.50 0.45
CA ALA A 343 -9.80 -8.20 0.57
C ALA A 343 -10.08 -7.12 1.62
N ALA A 344 -9.42 -7.19 2.77
CA ALA A 344 -9.49 -6.19 3.83
C ALA A 344 -8.89 -4.84 3.40
N GLY A 345 -7.81 -4.84 2.62
CA GLY A 345 -7.19 -3.63 2.07
C GLY A 345 -8.09 -2.95 1.03
N VAL A 346 -8.68 -3.72 0.11
CA VAL A 346 -9.65 -3.21 -0.88
C VAL A 346 -10.92 -2.73 -0.18
N GLY A 347 -11.51 -3.56 0.69
CA GLY A 347 -12.73 -3.23 1.43
C GLY A 347 -12.54 -2.03 2.35
N GLY A 348 -11.43 -1.99 3.09
CA GLY A 348 -11.06 -0.86 3.96
C GLY A 348 -10.76 0.41 3.17
N GLY A 349 -10.08 0.31 2.02
CA GLY A 349 -9.85 1.43 1.12
C GLY A 349 -11.15 1.98 0.53
N LEU A 350 -12.09 1.11 0.15
CA LEU A 350 -13.41 1.51 -0.34
C LEU A 350 -14.21 2.19 0.78
N ALA A 351 -14.21 1.61 1.98
CA ALA A 351 -14.86 2.17 3.16
C ALA A 351 -14.29 3.56 3.49
N VAL A 352 -12.97 3.75 3.48
CA VAL A 352 -12.34 5.06 3.70
C VAL A 352 -12.64 6.03 2.56
N SER A 353 -12.63 5.58 1.31
CA SER A 353 -12.96 6.43 0.16
C SER A 353 -14.39 6.99 0.27
N VAL A 354 -15.35 6.13 0.61
CA VAL A 354 -16.77 6.48 0.68
C VAL A 354 -17.08 7.24 1.97
N ALA A 355 -16.67 6.73 3.14
CA ALA A 355 -17.07 7.28 4.43
C ALA A 355 -16.21 8.46 4.90
N VAL A 356 -14.99 8.62 4.37
CA VAL A 356 -14.06 9.65 4.84
C VAL A 356 -13.66 10.60 3.71
N VAL A 357 -13.08 10.08 2.62
CA VAL A 357 -12.50 10.93 1.56
C VAL A 357 -13.58 11.79 0.91
N ILE A 358 -14.66 11.17 0.43
CA ILE A 358 -15.75 11.88 -0.24
C ILE A 358 -16.38 12.96 0.67
N PRO A 359 -16.78 12.65 1.92
CA PRO A 359 -17.35 13.66 2.82
C PRO A 359 -16.40 14.80 3.15
N VAL A 360 -15.12 14.50 3.43
CA VAL A 360 -14.12 15.54 3.75
C VAL A 360 -13.90 16.47 2.56
N VAL A 361 -13.80 15.94 1.35
CA VAL A 361 -13.65 16.75 0.12
C VAL A 361 -14.91 17.58 -0.13
N ALA A 362 -16.10 16.99 0.01
CA ALA A 362 -17.37 17.71 -0.16
C ALA A 362 -17.52 18.89 0.81
N LEU A 363 -17.03 18.75 2.04
CA LEU A 363 -17.13 19.79 3.06
C LEU A 363 -16.04 20.88 2.89
N LEU A 364 -14.79 20.47 2.71
CA LEU A 364 -13.63 21.37 2.70
C LEU A 364 -13.30 21.93 1.31
N ARG A 365 -13.62 21.21 0.23
CA ARG A 365 -13.33 21.59 -1.16
C ARG A 365 -14.53 21.33 -2.09
N PRO A 366 -15.71 21.88 -1.78
CA PRO A 366 -16.93 21.58 -2.54
C PRO A 366 -16.83 21.94 -4.02
N LEU A 367 -16.09 23.01 -4.37
CA LEU A 367 -15.92 23.44 -5.76
C LEU A 367 -15.10 22.45 -6.59
N GLN A 368 -14.13 21.78 -5.98
CA GLN A 368 -13.39 20.71 -6.62
C GLN A 368 -14.33 19.55 -6.95
N MET A 369 -15.24 19.20 -6.03
CA MET A 369 -16.23 18.16 -6.27
C MET A 369 -17.29 18.53 -7.30
N VAL A 370 -17.71 19.80 -7.37
CA VAL A 370 -18.63 20.29 -8.43
C VAL A 370 -17.96 20.10 -9.81
N ALA A 371 -16.70 20.49 -9.95
CA ALA A 371 -15.94 20.32 -11.18
C ALA A 371 -15.69 18.83 -11.52
N GLU A 372 -15.26 18.01 -10.55
CA GLU A 372 -15.00 16.57 -10.75
C GLU A 372 -16.27 15.76 -11.09
N ASN A 373 -17.48 16.27 -10.78
CA ASN A 373 -18.76 15.63 -11.11
C ASN A 373 -19.47 16.26 -12.33
N GLU A 374 -18.78 17.09 -13.11
CA GLU A 374 -19.30 17.74 -14.32
C GLU A 374 -20.61 18.51 -14.04
N MET A 375 -20.66 19.19 -12.88
CA MET A 375 -21.75 20.08 -12.51
C MET A 375 -21.43 21.50 -12.99
N SER A 376 -22.46 22.28 -13.37
CA SER A 376 -22.26 23.66 -13.84
C SER A 376 -21.54 24.51 -12.79
N MET A 377 -20.49 25.21 -13.22
CA MET A 377 -19.70 26.14 -12.42
C MET A 377 -20.16 27.59 -12.55
N ASP A 378 -21.23 27.83 -13.32
CA ASP A 378 -21.80 29.16 -13.52
C ASP A 378 -22.15 29.81 -12.19
N ILE A 379 -21.91 31.12 -12.08
CA ILE A 379 -22.12 31.91 -10.86
C ILE A 379 -23.55 31.72 -10.31
N VAL A 380 -24.53 31.55 -11.19
CA VAL A 380 -25.96 31.35 -10.88
C VAL A 380 -26.24 29.99 -10.24
N HIS A 381 -25.48 28.95 -10.58
CA HIS A 381 -25.71 27.56 -10.15
C HIS A 381 -24.73 27.08 -9.09
N ARG A 382 -23.56 27.73 -8.97
CA ARG A 382 -22.48 27.39 -8.05
C ARG A 382 -22.93 27.18 -6.61
N ARG A 383 -23.74 28.09 -6.03
CA ARG A 383 -24.22 27.96 -4.64
C ARG A 383 -25.13 26.74 -4.44
N ARG A 384 -25.98 26.42 -5.42
CA ARG A 384 -26.90 25.27 -5.38
C ARG A 384 -26.14 23.96 -5.53
N ASN A 385 -25.16 23.91 -6.44
CA ASN A 385 -24.32 22.74 -6.64
C ASN A 385 -23.41 22.45 -5.43
N VAL A 386 -22.86 23.49 -4.78
CA VAL A 386 -22.13 23.34 -3.50
C VAL A 386 -23.04 22.76 -2.41
N ALA A 387 -24.28 23.24 -2.29
CA ALA A 387 -25.24 22.71 -1.33
C ALA A 387 -25.60 21.25 -1.65
N ALA A 388 -25.77 20.90 -2.93
CA ALA A 388 -26.02 19.53 -3.38
C ALA A 388 -24.87 18.58 -3.04
N VAL A 389 -23.62 18.99 -3.26
CA VAL A 389 -22.42 18.21 -2.93
C VAL A 389 -22.34 17.94 -1.42
N ARG A 390 -22.61 18.97 -0.59
CA ARG A 390 -22.64 18.80 0.87
C ARG A 390 -23.78 17.90 1.34
N ALA A 391 -24.96 18.03 0.72
CA ALA A 391 -26.09 17.14 0.99
C ALA A 391 -25.77 15.69 0.60
N MET A 392 -25.07 15.46 -0.53
CA MET A 392 -24.61 14.14 -0.95
C MET A 392 -23.64 13.51 0.06
N ALA A 393 -22.69 14.29 0.59
CA ALA A 393 -21.82 13.83 1.67
C ALA A 393 -22.60 13.48 2.94
N ALA A 394 -23.58 14.30 3.32
CA ALA A 394 -24.46 14.00 4.45
C ALA A 394 -25.28 12.71 4.21
N THR A 395 -25.78 12.49 2.99
CA THR A 395 -26.46 11.25 2.60
C THR A 395 -25.56 10.04 2.85
N ILE A 396 -24.30 10.09 2.42
CA ILE A 396 -23.34 8.98 2.61
C ILE A 396 -23.15 8.68 4.10
N VAL A 397 -22.92 9.70 4.93
CA VAL A 397 -22.78 9.52 6.39
C VAL A 397 -24.07 8.94 6.98
N MET A 398 -25.23 9.43 6.56
CA MET A 398 -26.53 8.97 7.06
C MET A 398 -26.84 7.50 6.70
N ILE A 399 -26.32 6.98 5.57
CA ILE A 399 -26.43 5.55 5.24
C ILE A 399 -25.76 4.68 6.31
N PHE A 400 -24.56 5.06 6.76
CA PHE A 400 -23.85 4.34 7.81
C PHE A 400 -24.56 4.48 9.17
N VAL A 401 -24.98 5.69 9.53
CA VAL A 401 -25.74 5.94 10.77
C VAL A 401 -27.01 5.09 10.81
N PHE A 402 -27.78 5.09 9.72
CA PHE A 402 -28.98 4.25 9.61
C PHE A 402 -28.65 2.77 9.74
N SER A 403 -27.62 2.28 9.03
CA SER A 403 -27.22 0.87 9.08
C SER A 403 -26.80 0.44 10.49
N THR A 404 -26.03 1.26 11.20
CA THR A 404 -25.63 1.01 12.59
C THR A 404 -26.83 1.03 13.53
N LEU A 405 -27.72 2.03 13.41
CA LEU A 405 -28.92 2.11 14.23
C LEU A 405 -29.86 0.93 14.01
N MET A 406 -29.98 0.45 12.77
CA MET A 406 -30.79 -0.71 12.44
C MET A 406 -30.21 -2.01 13.03
N ALA A 407 -28.89 -2.19 12.96
CA ALA A 407 -28.22 -3.32 13.60
C ALA A 407 -28.36 -3.30 15.14
N LEU A 408 -28.23 -2.12 15.76
CA LEU A 408 -28.44 -1.96 17.20
C LEU A 408 -29.91 -2.20 17.60
N TYR A 409 -30.86 -1.74 16.79
CA TYR A 409 -32.28 -2.00 17.00
C TYR A 409 -32.61 -3.49 16.93
N GLN A 410 -32.08 -4.22 15.95
CA GLN A 410 -32.25 -5.67 15.82
C GLN A 410 -31.71 -6.43 17.05
N ASN A 411 -30.68 -5.90 17.71
CA ASN A 411 -30.09 -6.45 18.93
C ASN A 411 -30.74 -5.90 20.23
N GLY A 412 -31.81 -5.12 20.14
CA GLY A 412 -32.51 -4.53 21.29
C GLY A 412 -31.74 -3.40 22.00
N GLN A 413 -30.69 -2.86 21.39
CA GLN A 413 -29.79 -1.87 21.99
C GLN A 413 -30.10 -0.42 21.57
N ALA A 414 -31.01 -0.22 20.61
CA ALA A 414 -31.44 1.10 20.18
C ALA A 414 -32.96 1.14 19.95
N PRO A 415 -33.63 2.29 20.19
CA PRO A 415 -35.05 2.41 19.96
C PRO A 415 -35.36 2.54 18.46
N GLY A 416 -36.40 1.84 17.98
CA GLY A 416 -36.75 1.77 16.55
C GLY A 416 -37.10 3.12 15.92
N TRP A 417 -37.57 4.10 16.71
CA TRP A 417 -37.86 5.45 16.20
C TRP A 417 -36.59 6.18 15.72
N ALA A 418 -35.41 5.88 16.28
CA ALA A 418 -34.16 6.50 15.86
C ALA A 418 -33.73 6.00 14.46
N ALA A 419 -33.95 4.72 14.16
CA ALA A 419 -33.77 4.17 12.82
C ALA A 419 -34.78 4.78 11.82
N LEU A 420 -36.03 4.96 12.23
CA LEU A 420 -37.05 5.59 11.38
C LEU A 420 -36.73 7.08 11.10
N LEU A 421 -36.32 7.84 12.12
CA LEU A 421 -35.93 9.23 11.97
C LEU A 421 -34.72 9.39 11.04
N SER A 422 -33.70 8.55 11.20
CA SER A 422 -32.51 8.58 10.33
C SER A 422 -32.86 8.22 8.88
N LEU A 423 -33.81 7.29 8.66
CA LEU A 423 -34.33 6.99 7.32
C LEU A 423 -35.06 8.18 6.70
N LEU A 424 -35.89 8.90 7.47
CA LEU A 424 -36.59 10.11 7.00
C LEU A 424 -35.61 11.22 6.61
N VAL A 425 -34.59 11.45 7.43
CA VAL A 425 -33.51 12.41 7.13
C VAL A 425 -32.76 12.00 5.87
N LEU A 426 -32.44 10.71 5.72
CA LEU A 426 -31.78 10.17 4.52
C LEU A 426 -32.63 10.42 3.27
N ALA A 427 -33.93 10.11 3.30
CA ALA A 427 -34.85 10.36 2.19
C ALA A 427 -34.92 11.86 1.84
N GLY A 428 -35.02 12.73 2.85
CA GLY A 428 -35.02 14.18 2.66
C GLY A 428 -33.74 14.70 2.00
N LEU A 429 -32.57 14.17 2.41
CA LEU A 429 -31.28 14.52 1.80
C LEU A 429 -31.19 14.06 0.34
N VAL A 430 -31.65 12.85 0.01
CA VAL A 430 -31.68 12.36 -1.38
C VAL A 430 -32.56 13.25 -2.26
N VAL A 431 -33.74 13.63 -1.77
CA VAL A 431 -34.64 14.55 -2.48
C VAL A 431 -33.98 15.93 -2.67
N ALA A 432 -33.33 16.46 -1.63
CA ALA A 432 -32.63 17.74 -1.71
C ALA A 432 -31.49 17.70 -2.75
N VAL A 433 -30.69 16.63 -2.77
CA VAL A 433 -29.65 16.44 -3.79
C VAL A 433 -30.24 16.44 -5.20
N PHE A 434 -31.31 15.67 -5.42
CA PHE A 434 -31.96 15.57 -6.72
C PHE A 434 -32.45 16.92 -7.26
N PHE A 435 -33.03 17.77 -6.40
CA PHE A 435 -33.52 19.08 -6.81
C PHE A 435 -32.44 20.16 -6.94
N LEU A 436 -31.38 20.09 -6.13
CA LEU A 436 -30.33 21.10 -6.09
C LEU A 436 -29.27 20.94 -7.19
N GLN A 437 -29.04 19.71 -7.68
CA GLN A 437 -28.03 19.46 -8.70
C GLN A 437 -28.38 20.13 -10.04
N ARG A 438 -27.39 20.78 -10.65
CA ARG A 438 -27.41 21.34 -12.00
C ARG A 438 -26.17 20.89 -12.76
N VAL A 439 -26.41 20.17 -13.84
CA VAL A 439 -25.41 19.49 -14.66
C VAL A 439 -24.85 20.44 -15.72
N ASP A 440 -23.57 20.32 -16.03
CA ASP A 440 -22.99 20.93 -17.23
C ASP A 440 -23.14 19.96 -18.42
N HIS A 441 -24.08 20.25 -19.31
CA HIS A 441 -24.37 19.40 -20.46
C HIS A 441 -23.27 19.45 -21.53
N GLU A 442 -22.55 20.57 -21.64
CA GLU A 442 -21.48 20.74 -22.62
C GLU A 442 -20.20 20.03 -22.18
N ALA A 443 -19.89 20.05 -20.89
CA ALA A 443 -18.79 19.25 -20.34
C ALA A 443 -19.07 17.73 -20.51
N ARG A 444 -20.30 17.27 -20.22
CA ARG A 444 -20.71 15.86 -20.38
C ARG A 444 -20.72 15.37 -21.82
N ALA A 445 -21.18 16.21 -22.75
CA ALA A 445 -21.14 15.88 -24.17
C ALA A 445 -19.71 15.69 -24.68
N ARG A 446 -18.76 16.46 -24.15
CA ARG A 446 -17.32 16.34 -24.47
C ARG A 446 -16.66 15.11 -23.85
N SER A 447 -17.10 14.66 -22.68
CA SER A 447 -16.55 13.48 -22.01
C SER A 447 -17.23 12.15 -22.37
N GLY A 448 -18.33 12.19 -23.13
CA GLY A 448 -19.04 11.00 -23.60
C GLY A 448 -19.87 10.27 -22.53
N THR A 449 -20.09 10.90 -21.37
CA THR A 449 -20.88 10.35 -20.26
C THR A 449 -22.38 10.63 -20.47
N SER A 450 -23.17 9.59 -20.74
CA SER A 450 -24.63 9.74 -20.84
C SER A 450 -25.28 9.90 -19.46
N ALA A 451 -26.23 10.83 -19.34
CA ALA A 451 -27.03 11.00 -18.13
C ALA A 451 -27.91 9.76 -17.91
N ARG A 452 -27.49 8.84 -17.02
CA ARG A 452 -28.27 7.63 -16.69
C ARG A 452 -29.50 7.91 -15.82
N VAL A 453 -29.61 9.10 -15.23
CA VAL A 453 -30.75 9.54 -14.43
C VAL A 453 -31.13 10.94 -14.88
N GLY A 454 -32.33 11.11 -15.44
CA GLY A 454 -32.82 12.42 -15.88
C GLY A 454 -33.11 13.31 -14.68
N ASN A 455 -32.49 14.49 -14.65
CA ASN A 455 -32.84 15.54 -13.71
C ASN A 455 -34.03 16.33 -14.28
N PRO A 456 -35.05 16.69 -13.48
CA PRO A 456 -36.17 17.50 -13.95
C PRO A 456 -35.77 18.88 -14.50
N ALA A 457 -34.53 19.31 -14.25
CA ALA A 457 -33.97 20.52 -14.83
C ALA A 457 -33.11 20.31 -16.07
N ASP A 458 -32.93 19.08 -16.52
CA ASP A 458 -32.25 18.81 -17.79
C ASP A 458 -33.13 19.35 -18.94
N PRO A 459 -32.54 20.00 -19.96
CA PRO A 459 -33.24 20.33 -21.18
C PRO A 459 -33.86 19.05 -21.75
N ARG A 460 -35.15 19.09 -22.08
CA ARG A 460 -35.80 17.96 -22.75
C ARG A 460 -34.99 17.63 -24.01
N PRO A 461 -34.69 16.35 -24.28
CA PRO A 461 -33.99 15.99 -25.51
C PRO A 461 -34.74 16.60 -26.69
N PRO A 462 -34.05 17.24 -27.65
CA PRO A 462 -34.70 17.80 -28.82
C PRO A 462 -35.52 16.69 -29.46
N ARG A 463 -36.84 16.91 -29.56
CA ARG A 463 -37.72 15.99 -30.28
C ARG A 463 -37.11 15.86 -31.68
N LEU A 464 -36.63 14.66 -32.00
CA LEU A 464 -36.33 14.31 -33.38
C LEU A 464 -37.60 14.66 -34.16
N ARG A 465 -37.53 15.71 -34.99
CA ARG A 465 -38.57 15.98 -35.97
C ARG A 465 -38.69 14.68 -36.78
N PRO A 466 -39.89 14.10 -36.94
CA PRO A 466 -40.08 13.07 -37.95
C PRO A 466 -39.56 13.66 -39.26
N GLY A 467 -38.69 12.93 -39.94
CA GLY A 467 -38.16 13.33 -41.24
C GLY A 467 -39.33 13.73 -42.12
N GLY A 468 -39.33 14.99 -42.55
CA GLY A 468 -40.19 15.42 -43.64
C GLY A 468 -39.62 14.77 -44.88
N ASP A 469 -40.24 13.67 -45.30
CA ASP A 469 -40.20 13.22 -46.68
C ASP A 469 -40.93 14.29 -47.51
N ASP A 470 -40.20 15.29 -47.99
CA ASP A 470 -40.65 16.21 -49.05
C ASP A 470 -39.48 16.41 -50.04
N ASP A 471 -39.00 15.28 -50.60
CA ASP A 471 -38.35 15.28 -51.90
C ASP A 471 -39.43 15.24 -52.99
N GLY A 472 -39.92 16.42 -53.36
CA GLY A 472 -40.71 16.63 -54.58
C GLY A 472 -39.84 17.28 -55.66
N PRO A 473 -39.71 16.67 -56.86
CA PRO A 473 -38.78 17.15 -57.87
C PRO A 473 -39.25 18.45 -58.52
N SER A 474 -38.25 19.30 -58.78
CA SER A 474 -38.30 20.46 -59.67
C SER A 474 -38.94 20.10 -61.02
N ASP A 475 -39.96 20.85 -61.42
CA ASP A 475 -40.41 20.85 -62.81
C ASP A 475 -40.48 22.27 -63.37
N HIS A 476 -39.92 22.38 -64.58
CA HIS A 476 -39.74 23.58 -65.36
C HIS A 476 -41.07 24.25 -65.76
N ARG A 477 -41.14 25.58 -65.63
CA ARG A 477 -41.58 26.50 -66.69
C ARG A 477 -41.25 27.94 -66.39
#